data_AF-A0A7G7CLW2-F1
#
_entry.id   AF-A0A7G7CLW2-F1
#
_cell.length_a   1.000
_cell.length_b   1.000
_cell.length_c   1.000
_cell.angle_alpha   90.00
_cell.angle_beta   90.00
_cell.angle_gamma   90.00
#
_symmetry.space_group_name_H-M   'P 1'
#
loop_
_entity.id
_entity.type
_entity.pdbx_description
1 polymer ?
#
loop_
_entity_poly.entity_id
_entity_poly.type
_entity_poly.pdbx_seq_one_letter_code
_entity_poly.pdbx_strand_id
1 'polypeptide(L)'
;MNEHSIIIVGTGLAGLVAGYEAARAGKHVIFLDQENRANLGGQAFWSLGGLFYVASPEQKFMRITDSEALAWRDWENSAAYDDAPHDDWPRRWGREFVRFAAGEMRPYLKNLGLNVLPTVGWAERGAGDASGHGNSVPRFHLTWGTGPEVVRVFREPLEEFERQGRVEFHFRHQVDELIVDPTHHRITGVKGSVLEPCDDLERGAASPRGVVKHFELRGAAVVIATGGIGGNLDKVRASWPTQRWGTCPPELVRGVPAHVDGRGIDVAATAGAHLVNTDRMWHYPEGMTNWSPIWPDHGIRIIPGPSSLWLDASGTRLPTNLFPGSDNLAALSHIGRTGHGYSWFLLNQTIADKEFIFSGSEQNPDLTDKSFRKLAGKLSPGTHVAIRAFMDNGIDWCIAENLDDLVQQMNDLAPADAPSIEPAALRTVVEDRDSQLNNPFSKDIQVNYIRTARGFLGDRIVRCAPPHKLLDDAHGPLIAVRLKVLTRKTLGGIETDLDGQCLTDTGQPIPGLYACGEAAGFGGGGMHGKNALEGTFLGGCIHSGKRVGEALGAFGH
;
A
#
# COMPACT_ATOMS: atom_id res chain seq x y z
N MET A 1 29.16 -22.95 -8.06
CA MET A 1 28.24 -21.80 -8.23
C MET A 1 28.85 -20.86 -9.26
N ASN A 2 28.03 -20.27 -10.13
CA ASN A 2 28.51 -19.42 -11.22
C ASN A 2 28.79 -18.01 -10.69
N GLU A 3 30.06 -17.56 -10.70
CA GLU A 3 30.45 -16.21 -10.24
C GLU A 3 29.80 -15.08 -11.05
N HIS A 4 29.23 -15.39 -12.21
CA HIS A 4 28.46 -14.46 -13.04
C HIS A 4 26.97 -14.36 -12.68
N SER A 5 26.53 -14.99 -11.58
CA SER A 5 25.12 -14.97 -11.16
C SER A 5 24.70 -13.61 -10.63
N ILE A 6 23.45 -13.24 -10.85
CA ILE A 6 22.79 -12.11 -10.21
C ILE A 6 22.12 -12.61 -8.92
N ILE A 7 22.47 -12.04 -7.77
CA ILE A 7 21.87 -12.38 -6.48
C ILE A 7 20.76 -11.38 -6.19
N ILE A 8 19.54 -11.86 -5.94
CA ILE A 8 18.39 -11.03 -5.56
C ILE A 8 17.97 -11.39 -4.15
N VAL A 9 18.04 -10.41 -3.25
CA VAL A 9 17.65 -10.56 -1.84
C VAL A 9 16.20 -10.08 -1.69
N GLY A 10 15.30 -11.04 -1.47
CA GLY A 10 13.86 -10.83 -1.35
C GLY A 10 13.08 -11.32 -2.58
N THR A 11 12.07 -12.14 -2.33
CA THR A 11 11.16 -12.70 -3.35
C THR A 11 9.82 -11.96 -3.42
N GLY A 12 9.82 -10.69 -3.02
CA GLY A 12 8.72 -9.76 -3.25
C GLY A 12 8.56 -9.42 -4.73
N LEU A 13 7.45 -8.75 -5.09
CA LEU A 13 7.14 -8.41 -6.49
C LEU A 13 8.29 -7.72 -7.23
N ALA A 14 8.96 -6.73 -6.64
CA ALA A 14 10.05 -6.02 -7.30
C ALA A 14 11.24 -6.94 -7.64
N GLY A 15 11.62 -7.81 -6.69
CA GLY A 15 12.66 -8.82 -6.89
C GLY A 15 12.27 -9.83 -7.97
N LEU A 16 11.02 -10.31 -7.97
CA LEU A 16 10.52 -11.20 -9.02
C LEU A 16 10.55 -10.53 -10.40
N VAL A 17 10.17 -9.25 -10.51
CA VAL A 17 10.25 -8.53 -11.80
C VAL A 17 11.70 -8.38 -12.26
N ALA A 18 12.60 -7.98 -11.36
CA ALA A 18 14.03 -7.84 -11.67
C ALA A 18 14.65 -9.16 -12.12
N GLY A 19 14.37 -10.25 -11.40
CA GLY A 19 14.87 -11.57 -11.77
C GLY A 19 14.24 -12.10 -13.05
N TYR A 20 12.96 -11.83 -13.32
CA TYR A 20 12.31 -12.22 -14.56
C TYR A 20 12.99 -11.55 -15.77
N GLU A 21 13.24 -10.24 -15.69
CA GLU A 21 13.90 -9.48 -16.75
C GLU A 21 15.36 -9.90 -16.95
N ALA A 22 16.13 -10.06 -15.87
CA ALA A 22 17.52 -10.54 -15.94
C ALA A 22 17.60 -11.97 -16.49
N ALA A 23 16.74 -12.88 -16.01
CA ALA A 23 16.68 -14.25 -16.50
C ALA A 23 16.27 -14.29 -17.98
N ARG A 24 15.29 -13.48 -18.40
CA ARG A 24 14.87 -13.36 -19.81
C ARG A 24 16.02 -12.90 -20.71
N ALA A 25 16.90 -12.03 -20.22
CA ALA A 25 18.13 -11.60 -20.88
C ALA A 25 19.26 -12.66 -20.87
N GLY A 26 19.01 -13.85 -20.34
CA GLY A 26 19.96 -14.96 -20.34
C GLY A 26 20.89 -15.01 -19.12
N LYS A 27 20.71 -14.14 -18.13
CA LYS A 27 21.50 -14.19 -16.89
C LYS A 27 21.04 -15.34 -15.99
N HIS A 28 22.00 -15.90 -15.24
CA HIS A 28 21.69 -16.82 -14.15
C HIS A 28 21.31 -16.02 -12.91
N VAL A 29 20.20 -16.36 -12.26
CA VAL A 29 19.65 -15.58 -11.13
C VAL A 29 19.49 -16.46 -9.90
N ILE A 30 19.93 -15.97 -8.74
CA ILE A 30 19.78 -16.65 -7.46
C ILE A 30 18.96 -15.76 -6.53
N PHE A 31 17.80 -16.25 -6.09
CA PHE A 31 16.97 -15.60 -5.10
C PHE A 31 17.29 -16.11 -3.70
N LEU A 32 17.41 -15.18 -2.75
CA LEU A 32 17.52 -15.47 -1.32
C LEU A 32 16.33 -14.86 -0.59
N ASP A 33 15.66 -15.63 0.26
CA ASP A 33 14.58 -15.12 1.09
C ASP A 33 14.63 -15.73 2.50
N GLN A 34 14.37 -14.92 3.52
CA GLN A 34 14.29 -15.40 4.89
C GLN A 34 13.01 -16.21 5.14
N GLU A 35 11.96 -16.02 4.33
CA GLU A 35 10.70 -16.74 4.47
C GLU A 35 10.69 -18.07 3.66
N ASN A 36 9.67 -18.89 3.88
CA ASN A 36 9.47 -20.12 3.10
C ASN A 36 8.89 -19.83 1.70
N ARG A 37 8.86 -20.85 0.85
CA ARG A 37 8.31 -20.75 -0.52
C ARG A 37 6.86 -20.29 -0.58
N ALA A 38 6.06 -20.61 0.44
CA ALA A 38 4.67 -20.17 0.52
C ALA A 38 4.54 -18.64 0.56
N ASN A 39 5.61 -17.89 0.84
CA ASN A 39 5.62 -16.43 0.86
C ASN A 39 6.06 -15.75 -0.46
N LEU A 40 6.32 -16.49 -1.54
CA LEU A 40 6.65 -15.92 -2.87
C LEU A 40 5.68 -14.80 -3.27
N GLY A 41 6.21 -13.63 -3.63
CA GLY A 41 5.46 -12.39 -3.89
C GLY A 41 5.42 -11.42 -2.70
N GLY A 42 5.82 -11.88 -1.51
CA GLY A 42 5.84 -11.09 -0.28
C GLY A 42 4.53 -10.37 -0.03
N GLN A 43 4.61 -9.14 0.48
CA GLN A 43 3.44 -8.30 0.75
C GLN A 43 2.61 -7.90 -0.49
N ALA A 44 3.13 -8.03 -1.71
CA ALA A 44 2.37 -7.71 -2.91
C ALA A 44 1.25 -8.74 -3.17
N PHE A 45 1.42 -9.98 -2.69
CA PHE A 45 0.40 -11.02 -2.76
C PHE A 45 -0.89 -10.59 -2.06
N TRP A 46 -0.79 -9.91 -0.91
CA TRP A 46 -1.95 -9.48 -0.11
C TRP A 46 -2.66 -8.23 -0.64
N SER A 47 -2.16 -7.63 -1.72
CA SER A 47 -2.73 -6.40 -2.27
C SER A 47 -4.09 -6.63 -2.92
N LEU A 48 -4.98 -5.63 -2.85
CA LEU A 48 -6.20 -5.60 -3.67
C LEU A 48 -5.91 -5.55 -5.19
N GLY A 49 -4.66 -5.29 -5.60
CA GLY A 49 -4.28 -5.32 -7.01
C GLY A 49 -4.56 -4.01 -7.76
N GLY A 50 -4.51 -2.87 -7.06
CA GLY A 50 -4.64 -1.56 -7.70
C GLY A 50 -3.41 -1.18 -8.52
N LEU A 51 -3.62 -0.75 -9.77
CA LEU A 51 -2.60 -0.22 -10.69
C LEU A 51 -2.99 1.17 -11.19
N PHE A 52 -2.02 2.07 -11.22
CA PHE A 52 -2.14 3.42 -11.75
C PHE A 52 -1.88 3.40 -13.27
N TYR A 53 -2.95 3.46 -14.07
CA TYR A 53 -2.83 3.66 -15.53
C TYR A 53 -3.31 5.04 -15.93
N VAL A 54 -2.68 5.59 -16.96
CA VAL A 54 -2.98 6.92 -17.51
C VAL A 54 -3.40 6.78 -18.97
N ALA A 55 -4.44 7.53 -19.37
CA ALA A 55 -5.02 7.50 -20.72
C ALA A 55 -5.39 6.10 -21.26
N SER A 56 -5.81 5.19 -20.37
CA SER A 56 -6.06 3.78 -20.68
C SER A 56 -7.34 3.56 -21.52
N PRO A 57 -7.46 2.42 -22.23
CA PRO A 57 -8.71 2.01 -22.86
C PRO A 57 -9.89 1.92 -21.88
N GLU A 58 -9.65 1.49 -20.64
CA GLU A 58 -10.65 1.41 -19.57
C GLU A 58 -11.16 2.80 -19.16
N GLN A 59 -10.26 3.79 -19.06
CA GLN A 59 -10.64 5.19 -18.84
C GLN A 59 -11.50 5.72 -19.99
N LYS A 60 -11.10 5.48 -21.25
CA LYS A 60 -11.88 5.88 -22.43
C LYS A 60 -13.28 5.24 -22.44
N PHE A 61 -13.37 3.95 -22.10
CA PHE A 61 -14.65 3.23 -21.97
C PHE A 61 -15.57 3.90 -20.93
N MET A 62 -14.99 4.36 -19.82
CA MET A 62 -15.69 5.09 -18.75
C MET A 62 -15.86 6.59 -19.02
N ARG A 63 -15.56 7.06 -20.24
CA ARG A 63 -15.63 8.48 -20.66
C ARG A 63 -14.74 9.42 -19.85
N ILE A 64 -13.61 8.92 -19.37
CA ILE A 64 -12.58 9.70 -18.69
C ILE A 64 -11.57 10.18 -19.74
N THR A 65 -11.33 11.49 -19.79
CA THR A 65 -10.29 12.09 -20.62
C THR A 65 -9.06 12.35 -19.75
N ASP A 66 -7.93 11.75 -20.11
CA ASP A 66 -6.70 11.79 -19.33
C ASP A 66 -5.47 11.92 -20.25
N SER A 67 -4.32 12.32 -19.68
CA SER A 67 -3.05 12.47 -20.40
C SER A 67 -1.86 12.34 -19.46
N GLU A 68 -0.68 12.00 -20.00
CA GLU A 68 0.58 12.01 -19.23
C GLU A 68 0.84 13.38 -18.58
N ALA A 69 0.58 14.47 -19.29
CA ALA A 69 0.80 15.83 -18.78
C ALA A 69 -0.09 16.12 -17.56
N LEU A 70 -1.37 15.71 -17.60
CA LEU A 70 -2.28 15.85 -16.47
C LEU A 70 -1.84 14.98 -15.29
N ALA A 71 -1.48 13.71 -15.56
CA ALA A 71 -1.01 12.79 -14.53
C ALA A 71 0.30 13.26 -13.88
N TRP A 72 1.21 13.85 -14.65
CA TRP A 72 2.45 14.42 -14.13
C TRP A 72 2.20 15.64 -13.25
N ARG A 73 1.27 16.53 -13.65
CA ARG A 73 0.89 17.66 -12.79
C ARG A 73 0.31 17.19 -11.46
N ASP A 74 -0.61 16.23 -11.50
CA ASP A 74 -1.21 15.65 -10.29
C ASP A 74 -0.14 14.96 -9.43
N TRP A 75 0.83 14.27 -10.06
CA TRP A 75 1.97 13.66 -9.39
C TRP A 75 2.84 14.70 -8.67
N GLU A 76 3.21 15.80 -9.33
CA GLU A 76 4.04 16.85 -8.71
C GLU A 76 3.34 17.51 -7.53
N ASN A 77 2.04 17.79 -7.67
CA ASN A 77 1.23 18.37 -6.60
C ASN A 77 1.14 17.44 -5.38
N SER A 78 0.96 16.13 -5.60
CA SER A 78 0.94 15.13 -4.54
C SER A 78 2.32 14.91 -3.93
N ALA A 79 3.33 14.67 -4.75
CA ALA A 79 4.67 14.35 -4.28
C ALA A 79 5.25 15.48 -3.44
N ALA A 80 4.96 16.75 -3.79
CA ALA A 80 5.38 17.91 -3.03
C ALA A 80 6.87 17.86 -2.62
N TYR A 81 7.70 17.43 -3.59
CA TYR A 81 9.15 17.32 -3.43
C TYR A 81 9.74 18.63 -2.91
N ASP A 82 10.74 18.51 -2.06
CA ASP A 82 11.57 19.63 -1.65
C ASP A 82 12.42 20.11 -2.83
N ASP A 83 12.76 21.39 -2.83
CA ASP A 83 13.79 21.94 -3.72
C ASP A 83 15.17 21.72 -3.08
N ALA A 84 15.59 20.46 -3.02
CA ALA A 84 16.79 20.02 -2.31
C ALA A 84 17.40 18.78 -2.98
N PRO A 85 18.73 18.56 -2.84
CA PRO A 85 19.43 17.46 -3.52
C PRO A 85 18.85 16.06 -3.25
N HIS A 86 18.34 15.81 -2.04
CA HIS A 86 17.75 14.52 -1.66
C HIS A 86 16.46 14.16 -2.42
N ASP A 87 15.94 15.06 -3.25
CA ASP A 87 14.77 14.85 -4.10
C ASP A 87 15.08 14.84 -5.62
N ASP A 88 16.35 14.98 -6.01
CA ASP A 88 16.75 14.95 -7.43
C ASP A 88 16.45 13.59 -8.07
N TRP A 89 16.90 12.49 -7.46
CA TRP A 89 16.60 11.14 -7.93
C TRP A 89 15.13 10.74 -7.75
N PRO A 90 14.50 10.99 -6.59
CA PRO A 90 13.05 10.82 -6.41
C PRO A 90 12.21 11.44 -7.53
N ARG A 91 12.48 12.70 -7.90
CA ARG A 91 11.72 13.39 -8.95
C ARG A 91 11.93 12.76 -10.33
N ARG A 92 13.15 12.35 -10.68
CA ARG A 92 13.45 11.65 -11.94
C ARG A 92 12.73 10.31 -12.02
N TRP A 93 12.79 9.52 -10.95
CA TRP A 93 12.07 8.25 -10.86
C TRP A 93 10.55 8.43 -10.95
N GLY A 94 10.00 9.45 -10.28
CA GLY A 94 8.59 9.81 -10.39
C GLY A 94 8.20 10.14 -11.83
N ARG A 95 9.04 10.90 -12.55
CA ARG A 95 8.77 11.24 -13.95
C ARG A 95 8.77 10.00 -14.86
N GLU A 96 9.76 9.13 -14.71
CA GLU A 96 9.82 7.89 -15.48
C GLU A 96 8.66 6.94 -15.13
N PHE A 97 8.24 6.89 -13.87
CA PHE A 97 7.06 6.12 -13.48
C PHE A 97 5.78 6.62 -14.16
N VAL A 98 5.55 7.94 -14.22
CA VAL A 98 4.36 8.48 -14.91
C VAL A 98 4.39 8.17 -16.41
N ARG A 99 5.55 8.25 -17.06
CA ARG A 99 5.72 7.83 -18.46
C ARG A 99 5.42 6.34 -18.64
N PHE A 100 5.95 5.50 -17.75
CA PHE A 100 5.69 4.06 -17.74
C PHE A 100 4.18 3.78 -17.59
N ALA A 101 3.50 4.47 -16.67
CA ALA A 101 2.05 4.33 -16.45
C ALA A 101 1.18 4.81 -17.62
N ALA A 102 1.63 5.81 -18.38
CA ALA A 102 0.93 6.35 -19.55
C ALA A 102 1.18 5.55 -20.84
N GLY A 103 2.28 4.78 -20.90
CA GLY A 103 2.67 4.03 -22.08
C GLY A 103 2.85 2.55 -21.80
N GLU A 104 4.05 2.19 -21.35
CA GLU A 104 4.58 0.83 -21.39
C GLU A 104 3.89 -0.15 -20.43
N MET A 105 3.43 0.29 -19.25
CA MET A 105 2.99 -0.61 -18.16
C MET A 105 1.84 -1.53 -18.58
N ARG A 106 0.78 -0.96 -19.16
CA ARG A 106 -0.42 -1.74 -19.52
C ARG A 106 -0.13 -2.78 -20.62
N PRO A 107 0.47 -2.45 -21.78
CA PRO A 107 0.81 -3.46 -22.78
C PRO A 107 1.81 -4.50 -22.25
N TYR A 108 2.81 -4.08 -21.45
CA TYR A 108 3.75 -5.00 -20.82
C TYR A 108 3.05 -6.07 -19.97
N LEU A 109 2.21 -5.64 -19.02
CA LEU A 109 1.49 -6.55 -18.14
C LEU A 109 0.44 -7.39 -18.89
N LYS A 110 -0.24 -6.80 -19.88
CA LYS A 110 -1.20 -7.54 -20.71
C LYS A 110 -0.53 -8.65 -21.51
N ASN A 111 0.68 -8.42 -22.02
CA ASN A 111 1.45 -9.45 -22.74
C ASN A 111 1.90 -10.60 -21.82
N LEU A 112 2.02 -10.35 -20.52
CA LEU A 112 2.26 -11.38 -19.50
C LEU A 112 0.96 -12.08 -19.04
N GLY A 113 -0.19 -11.72 -19.62
CA GLY A 113 -1.49 -12.31 -19.33
C GLY A 113 -2.29 -11.63 -18.21
N LEU A 114 -1.81 -10.49 -17.69
CA LEU A 114 -2.53 -9.75 -16.67
C LEU A 114 -3.72 -8.98 -17.28
N ASN A 115 -4.88 -9.08 -16.65
CA ASN A 115 -6.08 -8.34 -17.04
C ASN A 115 -6.58 -7.47 -15.88
N VAL A 116 -7.22 -6.35 -16.22
CA VAL A 116 -7.87 -5.45 -15.26
C VAL A 116 -9.38 -5.44 -15.50
N LEU A 117 -10.13 -5.08 -14.45
CA LEU A 117 -11.55 -4.81 -14.58
C LEU A 117 -11.80 -3.60 -15.49
N PRO A 118 -12.91 -3.58 -16.25
CA PRO A 118 -13.24 -2.46 -17.13
C PRO A 118 -13.65 -1.18 -16.37
N THR A 119 -14.04 -1.31 -15.09
CA THR A 119 -14.38 -0.18 -14.22
C THR A 119 -13.13 0.43 -13.62
N VAL A 120 -13.01 1.76 -13.72
CA VAL A 120 -11.92 2.53 -13.11
C VAL A 120 -12.40 3.13 -11.79
N GLY A 121 -11.62 2.96 -10.73
CA GLY A 121 -11.90 3.51 -9.41
C GLY A 121 -11.25 4.89 -9.18
N TRP A 122 -11.77 5.60 -8.18
CA TRP A 122 -11.21 6.85 -7.67
C TRP A 122 -11.08 6.74 -6.14
N ALA A 123 -10.11 5.96 -5.69
CA ALA A 123 -9.98 5.57 -4.28
C ALA A 123 -9.72 6.77 -3.34
N GLU A 124 -8.93 7.74 -3.81
CA GLU A 124 -8.60 8.96 -3.09
C GLU A 124 -8.72 10.14 -4.06
N ARG A 125 -9.48 11.17 -3.69
CA ARG A 125 -9.65 12.37 -4.52
C ARG A 125 -8.72 13.52 -4.13
N GLY A 126 -8.19 13.49 -2.92
CA GLY A 126 -7.17 14.39 -2.44
C GLY A 126 -7.70 15.60 -1.68
N ALA A 127 -6.89 16.65 -1.64
CA ALA A 127 -6.95 17.75 -0.67
C ALA A 127 -8.16 18.70 -0.83
N GLY A 128 -8.95 18.54 -1.89
CA GLY A 128 -10.04 19.47 -2.24
C GLY A 128 -9.57 20.77 -2.91
N ASP A 129 -8.29 20.86 -3.26
CA ASP A 129 -7.66 21.96 -4.00
C ASP A 129 -7.04 21.44 -5.31
N ALA A 130 -7.23 22.16 -6.41
CA ALA A 130 -6.71 21.78 -7.73
C ALA A 130 -5.17 21.84 -7.82
N SER A 131 -4.51 22.61 -6.95
CA SER A 131 -3.06 22.63 -6.78
C SER A 131 -2.54 21.67 -5.70
N GLY A 132 -3.43 21.03 -4.95
CA GLY A 132 -3.08 20.14 -3.86
C GLY A 132 -2.90 18.68 -4.27
N HIS A 133 -2.64 17.82 -3.28
CA HIS A 133 -2.60 16.38 -3.47
C HIS A 133 -3.90 15.86 -4.08
N GLY A 134 -3.79 14.88 -4.98
CA GLY A 134 -4.91 14.09 -5.48
C GLY A 134 -4.87 13.89 -6.99
N ASN A 135 -5.64 12.92 -7.48
CA ASN A 135 -5.85 12.77 -8.92
C ASN A 135 -6.94 13.73 -9.40
N SER A 136 -6.71 14.40 -10.53
CA SER A 136 -7.73 15.19 -11.23
C SER A 136 -8.83 14.32 -11.87
N VAL A 137 -8.53 13.05 -12.19
CA VAL A 137 -9.45 12.07 -12.81
C VAL A 137 -9.20 10.65 -12.28
N PRO A 138 -10.16 9.71 -12.36
CA PRO A 138 -9.95 8.34 -11.89
C PRO A 138 -8.80 7.62 -12.62
N ARG A 139 -7.88 7.02 -11.87
CA ARG A 139 -6.72 6.25 -12.40
C ARG A 139 -6.46 4.92 -11.70
N PHE A 140 -7.31 4.51 -10.76
CA PHE A 140 -7.11 3.29 -9.99
C PHE A 140 -7.76 2.09 -10.70
N HIS A 141 -6.95 1.21 -11.29
CA HIS A 141 -7.40 0.04 -12.05
C HIS A 141 -7.21 -1.23 -11.22
N LEU A 142 -8.29 -1.98 -10.98
CA LEU A 142 -8.21 -3.22 -10.22
C LEU A 142 -7.85 -4.40 -11.14
N THR A 143 -6.86 -5.19 -10.76
CA THR A 143 -6.52 -6.44 -11.46
C THR A 143 -7.56 -7.52 -11.23
N TRP A 144 -7.84 -8.30 -12.28
CA TRP A 144 -8.68 -9.48 -12.18
C TRP A 144 -7.87 -10.63 -11.56
N GLY A 145 -8.15 -10.95 -10.29
CA GLY A 145 -7.33 -11.83 -9.47
C GLY A 145 -6.39 -11.11 -8.48
N THR A 146 -6.57 -9.80 -8.29
CA THR A 146 -5.93 -8.97 -7.24
C THR A 146 -4.39 -9.10 -7.19
N GLY A 147 -3.78 -8.95 -6.01
CA GLY A 147 -2.34 -9.10 -5.78
C GLY A 147 -1.76 -10.45 -6.20
N PRO A 148 -2.43 -11.60 -5.94
CA PRO A 148 -1.95 -12.90 -6.39
C PRO A 148 -1.76 -12.97 -7.90
N GLU A 149 -2.63 -12.35 -8.70
CA GLU A 149 -2.46 -12.29 -10.15
C GLU A 149 -1.26 -11.45 -10.58
N VAL A 150 -1.06 -10.30 -9.92
CA VAL A 150 0.11 -9.43 -10.19
C VAL A 150 1.41 -10.17 -9.91
N VAL A 151 1.45 -11.02 -8.88
CA VAL A 151 2.59 -11.88 -8.57
C VAL A 151 2.70 -13.02 -9.58
N ARG A 152 1.59 -13.69 -9.91
CA ARG A 152 1.54 -14.88 -10.77
C ARG A 152 2.24 -14.66 -12.10
N VAL A 153 1.98 -13.53 -12.76
CA VAL A 153 2.52 -13.25 -14.10
C VAL A 153 4.05 -13.15 -14.17
N PHE A 154 4.72 -12.98 -13.02
CA PHE A 154 6.18 -13.05 -12.90
C PHE A 154 6.65 -14.36 -12.26
N ARG A 155 5.92 -14.86 -11.26
CA ARG A 155 6.25 -16.10 -10.54
C ARG A 155 6.29 -17.31 -11.47
N GLU A 156 5.24 -17.53 -12.28
CA GLU A 156 5.15 -18.73 -13.11
C GLU A 156 6.28 -18.84 -14.16
N PRO A 157 6.64 -17.75 -14.90
CA PRO A 157 7.82 -17.78 -15.76
C PRO A 157 9.14 -18.05 -15.02
N LEU A 158 9.29 -17.51 -13.80
CA LEU A 158 10.49 -17.76 -12.98
C LEU A 158 10.57 -19.21 -12.50
N GLU A 159 9.45 -19.82 -12.12
CA GLU A 159 9.37 -21.25 -11.76
C GLU A 159 9.65 -22.16 -12.97
N GLU A 160 9.36 -21.71 -14.19
CA GLU A 160 9.80 -22.37 -15.42
C GLU A 160 11.32 -22.22 -15.62
N PHE A 161 11.89 -21.03 -15.42
CA PHE A 161 13.34 -20.85 -15.46
C PHE A 161 14.09 -21.63 -14.37
N GLU A 162 13.47 -21.83 -13.21
CA GLU A 162 13.98 -22.69 -12.14
C GLU A 162 14.06 -24.15 -12.59
N ARG A 163 13.00 -24.67 -13.22
CA ARG A 163 13.01 -26.02 -13.81
C ARG A 163 14.08 -26.19 -14.90
N GLN A 164 14.48 -25.10 -15.55
CA GLN A 164 15.56 -25.06 -16.55
C GLN A 164 16.96 -24.86 -15.93
N GLY A 165 17.08 -24.69 -14.61
CA GLY A 165 18.36 -24.42 -13.93
C GLY A 165 18.95 -23.04 -14.23
N ARG A 166 18.13 -22.09 -14.69
CA ARG A 166 18.53 -20.69 -14.94
C ARG A 166 18.26 -19.76 -13.76
N VAL A 167 17.34 -20.19 -12.90
CA VAL A 167 16.95 -19.50 -11.68
C VAL A 167 17.08 -20.49 -10.52
N GLU A 168 17.58 -20.03 -9.38
CA GLU A 168 17.59 -20.79 -8.13
C GLU A 168 16.84 -20.03 -7.04
N PHE A 169 16.04 -20.71 -6.23
CA PHE A 169 15.41 -20.13 -5.03
C PHE A 169 15.97 -20.78 -3.77
N HIS A 170 16.58 -19.97 -2.91
CA HIS A 170 17.09 -20.37 -1.61
C HIS A 170 16.24 -19.72 -0.52
N PHE A 171 15.19 -20.43 -0.11
CA PHE A 171 14.35 -20.03 1.01
C PHE A 171 15.06 -20.28 2.34
N ARG A 172 14.58 -19.61 3.39
CA ARG A 172 15.19 -19.64 4.73
C ARG A 172 16.64 -19.16 4.72
N HIS A 173 17.06 -18.39 3.72
CA HIS A 173 18.37 -17.75 3.65
C HIS A 173 18.22 -16.27 4.01
N GLN A 174 18.52 -15.95 5.27
CA GLN A 174 18.53 -14.59 5.76
C GLN A 174 19.89 -13.97 5.45
N VAL A 175 19.91 -12.88 4.67
CA VAL A 175 21.13 -12.12 4.41
C VAL A 175 21.45 -11.25 5.62
N ASP A 176 22.71 -11.28 6.05
CA ASP A 176 23.20 -10.56 7.22
C ASP A 176 24.24 -9.49 6.85
N GLU A 177 24.98 -9.66 5.75
CA GLU A 177 26.01 -8.72 5.31
C GLU A 177 26.27 -8.82 3.80
N LEU A 178 26.66 -7.70 3.17
CA LEU A 178 27.18 -7.65 1.81
C LEU A 178 28.69 -7.85 1.80
N ILE A 179 29.20 -8.60 0.82
CA ILE A 179 30.65 -8.81 0.72
C ILE A 179 31.27 -7.77 -0.20
N VAL A 180 32.14 -6.96 0.38
CA VAL A 180 32.85 -5.86 -0.30
C VAL A 180 34.26 -6.31 -0.70
N ASP A 181 34.62 -6.12 -1.96
CA ASP A 181 36.02 -6.18 -2.40
C ASP A 181 36.76 -4.95 -1.86
N PRO A 182 37.77 -5.11 -0.99
CA PRO A 182 38.48 -3.99 -0.37
C PRO A 182 39.31 -3.17 -1.38
N THR A 183 39.61 -3.71 -2.56
CA THR A 183 40.47 -3.06 -3.56
C THR A 183 39.66 -2.16 -4.49
N HIS A 184 38.49 -2.63 -4.91
CA HIS A 184 37.66 -1.95 -5.90
C HIS A 184 36.37 -1.36 -5.31
N HIS A 185 36.17 -1.51 -3.99
CA HIS A 185 34.95 -1.11 -3.27
C HIS A 185 33.66 -1.62 -3.96
N ARG A 186 33.76 -2.82 -4.54
CA ARG A 186 32.69 -3.47 -5.31
C ARG A 186 31.97 -4.49 -4.43
N ILE A 187 30.64 -4.56 -4.53
CA ILE A 187 29.88 -5.67 -3.95
C ILE A 187 30.03 -6.91 -4.83
N THR A 188 30.48 -8.00 -4.23
CA THR A 188 30.81 -9.27 -4.91
C THR A 188 29.99 -10.46 -4.42
N GLY A 189 29.06 -10.23 -3.49
CA GLY A 189 28.26 -11.29 -2.91
C GLY A 189 27.60 -10.91 -1.60
N VAL A 190 27.09 -11.92 -0.92
CA VAL A 190 26.40 -11.81 0.37
C VAL A 190 26.83 -12.94 1.30
N LYS A 191 26.75 -12.70 2.61
CA LYS A 191 26.83 -13.75 3.62
C LYS A 191 25.67 -13.62 4.60
N GLY A 192 25.33 -14.72 5.23
CA GLY A 192 24.22 -14.74 6.17
C GLY A 192 23.97 -16.08 6.82
N SER A 193 22.72 -16.27 7.23
CA SER A 193 22.27 -17.38 8.05
C SER A 193 21.18 -18.16 7.34
N VAL A 194 21.29 -19.50 7.38
CA VAL A 194 20.21 -20.41 7.01
C VAL A 194 19.38 -20.67 8.25
N LEU A 195 18.10 -20.32 8.18
CA LEU A 195 17.13 -20.46 9.26
C LEU A 195 16.54 -21.87 9.29
N GLU A 196 15.96 -22.23 10.44
CA GLU A 196 15.18 -23.46 10.60
C GLU A 196 14.11 -23.58 9.50
N PRO A 197 13.90 -24.80 8.95
CA PRO A 197 12.88 -25.04 7.93
C PRO A 197 11.48 -24.82 8.52
N CYS A 198 10.55 -24.40 7.66
CA CYS A 198 9.16 -24.16 8.05
C CYS A 198 8.22 -24.31 6.86
N ASP A 199 8.41 -25.37 6.07
CA ASP A 199 7.69 -25.60 4.81
C ASP A 199 6.20 -25.88 5.01
N ASP A 200 5.81 -26.25 6.23
CA ASP A 200 4.44 -26.48 6.70
C ASP A 200 3.71 -25.19 7.12
N LEU A 201 4.43 -24.08 7.34
CA LEU A 201 3.80 -22.81 7.71
C LEU A 201 3.09 -22.16 6.52
N GLU A 202 1.86 -21.71 6.77
CA GLU A 202 1.08 -20.94 5.81
C GLU A 202 1.69 -19.56 5.54
N ARG A 203 1.32 -18.97 4.40
CA ARG A 203 1.77 -17.64 3.99
C ARG A 203 1.40 -16.59 5.05
N GLY A 204 2.35 -15.71 5.36
CA GLY A 204 2.15 -14.61 6.31
C GLY A 204 2.25 -14.99 7.78
N ALA A 205 2.23 -16.29 8.13
CA ALA A 205 2.47 -16.74 9.49
C ALA A 205 3.89 -16.36 9.95
N ALA A 206 4.05 -16.10 11.26
CA ALA A 206 5.36 -15.80 11.82
C ALA A 206 6.27 -17.04 11.71
N SER A 207 7.39 -16.90 11.00
CA SER A 207 8.33 -18.00 10.79
C SER A 207 9.45 -18.00 11.85
N PRO A 208 10.02 -19.17 12.20
CA PRO A 208 11.08 -19.26 13.21
C PRO A 208 12.36 -18.54 12.76
N ARG A 209 13.16 -18.07 13.72
CA ARG A 209 14.42 -17.34 13.47
C ARG A 209 15.66 -18.06 14.00
N GLY A 210 15.53 -19.33 14.40
CA GLY A 210 16.67 -20.17 14.79
C GLY A 210 17.64 -20.37 13.62
N VAL A 211 18.94 -20.24 13.87
CA VAL A 211 19.99 -20.39 12.86
C VAL A 211 20.52 -21.82 12.86
N VAL A 212 20.55 -22.45 11.69
CA VAL A 212 21.04 -23.83 11.50
C VAL A 212 22.48 -23.85 11.00
N LYS A 213 22.84 -22.92 10.10
CA LYS A 213 24.20 -22.76 9.58
C LYS A 213 24.39 -21.37 8.98
N HIS A 214 25.64 -21.01 8.69
CA HIS A 214 25.97 -19.81 7.92
C HIS A 214 26.25 -20.15 6.46
N PHE A 215 26.09 -19.17 5.58
CA PHE A 215 26.40 -19.29 4.15
C PHE A 215 27.16 -18.06 3.64
N GLU A 216 27.88 -18.27 2.55
CA GLU A 216 28.50 -17.23 1.72
C GLU A 216 28.17 -17.53 0.27
N LEU A 217 27.75 -16.49 -0.48
CA LEU A 217 27.43 -16.60 -1.90
C LEU A 217 28.07 -15.45 -2.67
N ARG A 218 28.80 -15.77 -3.74
CA ARG A 218 29.42 -14.80 -4.64
C ARG A 218 28.63 -14.68 -5.93
N GLY A 219 28.61 -13.47 -6.50
CA GLY A 219 27.89 -13.16 -7.73
C GLY A 219 28.37 -11.86 -8.37
N ALA A 220 27.95 -11.64 -9.61
CA ALA A 220 28.31 -10.46 -10.38
C ALA A 220 27.64 -9.19 -9.83
N ALA A 221 26.42 -9.29 -9.30
CA ALA A 221 25.72 -8.18 -8.68
C ALA A 221 24.76 -8.68 -7.59
N VAL A 222 24.42 -7.78 -6.67
CA VAL A 222 23.44 -8.00 -5.60
C VAL A 222 22.33 -6.96 -5.73
N VAL A 223 21.08 -7.42 -5.70
CA VAL A 223 19.88 -6.57 -5.70
C VAL A 223 19.18 -6.67 -4.35
N ILE A 224 18.94 -5.54 -3.69
CA ILE A 224 18.13 -5.44 -2.49
C ILE A 224 16.66 -5.17 -2.89
N ALA A 225 15.81 -6.16 -2.67
CA ALA A 225 14.37 -6.14 -2.99
C ALA A 225 13.51 -6.59 -1.80
N THR A 226 13.93 -6.22 -0.58
CA THR A 226 13.45 -6.76 0.70
C THR A 226 12.17 -6.12 1.24
N GLY A 227 11.60 -5.13 0.56
CA GLY A 227 10.47 -4.35 1.07
C GLY A 227 10.90 -3.23 2.04
N GLY A 228 9.91 -2.61 2.69
CA GLY A 228 10.12 -1.50 3.63
C GLY A 228 10.19 -1.93 5.10
N ILE A 229 9.84 -1.01 6.00
CA ILE A 229 9.92 -1.22 7.46
C ILE A 229 8.57 -1.48 8.15
N GLY A 230 7.46 -1.48 7.40
CA GLY A 230 6.10 -1.39 7.95
C GLY A 230 5.70 -2.51 8.93
N GLY A 231 6.39 -3.65 8.93
CA GLY A 231 6.17 -4.77 9.85
C GLY A 231 6.92 -4.64 11.17
N ASN A 232 7.88 -3.70 11.25
CA ASN A 232 8.70 -3.39 12.41
C ASN A 232 8.26 -2.06 13.04
N LEU A 233 7.42 -2.15 14.08
CA LEU A 233 6.84 -0.99 14.74
C LEU A 233 7.89 -0.11 15.42
N ASP A 234 8.99 -0.67 15.91
CA ASP A 234 10.06 0.11 16.55
C ASP A 234 10.75 1.02 15.54
N LYS A 235 11.03 0.52 14.33
CA LYS A 235 11.58 1.33 13.23
C LYS A 235 10.60 2.36 12.70
N VAL A 236 9.31 2.01 12.59
CA VAL A 236 8.25 2.96 12.23
C VAL A 236 8.22 4.11 13.24
N ARG A 237 8.27 3.81 14.54
CA ARG A 237 8.29 4.81 15.61
C ARG A 237 9.53 5.68 15.56
N ALA A 238 10.70 5.07 15.36
CA ALA A 238 11.96 5.80 15.24
C ALA A 238 11.99 6.76 14.04
N SER A 239 11.30 6.39 12.95
CA SER A 239 11.22 7.19 11.72
C SER A 239 9.99 8.11 11.68
N TRP A 240 9.19 8.14 12.73
CA TRP A 240 7.91 8.85 12.74
C TRP A 240 8.11 10.37 12.62
N PRO A 241 7.49 11.04 11.60
CA PRO A 241 7.70 12.46 11.37
C PRO A 241 6.84 13.30 12.32
N THR A 242 7.23 13.35 13.60
CA THR A 242 6.45 13.98 14.68
C THR A 242 6.09 15.43 14.39
N GLN A 243 6.96 16.22 13.74
CA GLN A 243 6.60 17.60 13.38
C GLN A 243 5.47 17.67 12.33
N ARG A 244 5.42 16.68 11.41
CA ARG A 244 4.42 16.64 10.33
C ARG A 244 3.12 15.97 10.74
N TRP A 245 3.14 14.96 11.62
CA TRP A 245 1.95 14.17 11.95
C TRP A 245 1.49 14.27 13.40
N GLY A 246 2.25 14.93 14.28
CA GLY A 246 2.05 14.83 15.72
C GLY A 246 2.70 13.56 16.29
N THR A 247 2.57 13.34 17.59
CA THR A 247 3.18 12.20 18.29
C THR A 247 2.69 10.88 17.69
N CYS A 248 3.61 9.92 17.55
CA CYS A 248 3.25 8.58 17.08
C CYS A 248 2.23 7.94 18.04
N PRO A 249 1.07 7.46 17.54
CA PRO A 249 0.07 6.82 18.40
C PRO A 249 0.64 5.63 19.18
N PRO A 250 0.24 5.44 20.45
CA PRO A 250 0.69 4.30 21.25
C PRO A 250 0.20 2.99 20.63
N GLU A 251 -1.07 2.94 20.23
CA GLU A 251 -1.66 1.83 19.48
C GLU A 251 -1.44 1.99 17.97
N LEU A 252 -0.69 1.06 17.36
CA LEU A 252 -0.59 0.89 15.92
C LEU A 252 -0.98 -0.53 15.56
N VAL A 253 -1.60 -0.72 14.40
CA VAL A 253 -1.85 -2.05 13.82
C VAL A 253 -1.01 -2.26 12.56
N ARG A 254 -0.65 -3.52 12.26
CA ARG A 254 0.28 -3.87 11.17
C ARG A 254 -0.47 -4.30 9.91
N GLY A 255 -0.34 -3.53 8.84
CA GLY A 255 -0.91 -3.84 7.52
C GLY A 255 0.01 -4.65 6.61
N VAL A 256 1.13 -5.13 7.11
CA VAL A 256 2.10 -5.97 6.39
C VAL A 256 2.64 -7.09 7.28
N PRO A 257 3.07 -8.23 6.69
CA PRO A 257 3.67 -9.32 7.44
C PRO A 257 4.89 -8.89 8.27
N ALA A 258 5.16 -9.64 9.35
CA ALA A 258 6.25 -9.36 10.29
C ALA A 258 7.65 -9.37 9.65
N HIS A 259 7.85 -10.08 8.54
CA HIS A 259 9.13 -10.13 7.82
C HIS A 259 9.43 -8.87 6.98
N VAL A 260 8.52 -7.89 6.94
CA VAL A 260 8.76 -6.58 6.30
C VAL A 260 9.41 -5.65 7.33
N ASP A 261 10.67 -5.93 7.66
CA ASP A 261 11.36 -5.42 8.85
C ASP A 261 12.47 -4.38 8.56
N GLY A 262 12.72 -4.08 7.30
CA GLY A 262 13.76 -3.16 6.85
C GLY A 262 15.20 -3.68 6.97
N ARG A 263 15.43 -4.96 7.26
CA ARG A 263 16.79 -5.51 7.44
C ARG A 263 17.69 -5.27 6.23
N GLY A 264 17.16 -5.49 5.02
CA GLY A 264 17.92 -5.28 3.78
C GLY A 264 18.35 -3.82 3.56
N ILE A 265 17.57 -2.86 4.07
CA ILE A 265 17.92 -1.43 4.02
C ILE A 265 19.12 -1.16 4.93
N ASP A 266 19.12 -1.69 6.16
CA ASP A 266 20.25 -1.54 7.09
C ASP A 266 21.53 -2.18 6.54
N VAL A 267 21.39 -3.36 5.93
CA VAL A 267 22.52 -4.09 5.31
C VAL A 267 23.12 -3.30 4.15
N ALA A 268 22.30 -2.69 3.30
CA ALA A 268 22.77 -1.82 2.23
C ALA A 268 23.46 -0.56 2.78
N ALA A 269 22.87 0.08 3.79
CA ALA A 269 23.43 1.28 4.42
C ALA A 269 24.79 1.00 5.08
N THR A 270 24.92 -0.14 5.77
CA THR A 270 26.19 -0.59 6.36
C THR A 270 27.28 -0.77 5.31
N ALA A 271 26.91 -1.13 4.07
CA ALA A 271 27.83 -1.26 2.95
C ALA A 271 28.10 0.07 2.21
N GLY A 272 27.60 1.19 2.71
CA GLY A 272 27.86 2.54 2.19
C GLY A 272 26.75 3.12 1.31
N ALA A 273 25.61 2.43 1.14
CA ALA A 273 24.48 2.99 0.41
C ALA A 273 23.84 4.15 1.17
N HIS A 274 23.59 5.25 0.47
CA HIS A 274 22.95 6.42 1.03
C HIS A 274 21.44 6.17 1.21
N LEU A 275 20.93 6.55 2.38
CA LEU A 275 19.49 6.51 2.67
C LEU A 275 18.96 7.94 2.67
N VAL A 276 17.91 8.18 1.90
CA VAL A 276 17.24 9.49 1.83
C VAL A 276 15.78 9.37 2.20
N ASN A 277 15.20 10.47 2.67
CA ASN A 277 13.75 10.60 2.92
C ASN A 277 13.17 9.57 3.89
N THR A 278 13.96 9.05 4.83
CA THR A 278 13.59 7.92 5.70
C THR A 278 12.40 8.21 6.62
N ASP A 279 12.05 9.48 6.83
CA ASP A 279 10.87 9.93 7.57
C ASP A 279 9.59 9.99 6.70
N ARG A 280 9.70 9.78 5.39
CA ARG A 280 8.54 9.75 4.47
C ARG A 280 7.93 8.35 4.46
N MET A 281 6.69 8.26 4.93
CA MET A 281 5.92 7.03 5.06
C MET A 281 4.49 7.20 4.53
N TRP A 282 3.83 6.09 4.27
CA TRP A 282 2.42 6.03 3.90
C TRP A 282 1.70 5.07 4.84
N HIS A 283 0.90 5.62 5.75
CA HIS A 283 0.12 4.88 6.73
C HIS A 283 -1.33 5.32 6.63
N TYR A 284 -2.24 4.39 6.89
CA TYR A 284 -3.66 4.64 6.73
C TYR A 284 -4.29 4.96 8.09
N PRO A 285 -5.01 6.09 8.22
CA PRO A 285 -5.75 6.39 9.43
C PRO A 285 -7.05 5.57 9.57
N GLU A 286 -7.45 4.81 8.54
CA GLU A 286 -8.65 3.95 8.54
C GLU A 286 -8.37 2.47 8.87
N GLY A 287 -7.40 2.22 9.74
CA GLY A 287 -7.07 0.87 10.19
C GLY A 287 -8.00 0.36 11.30
N MET A 288 -8.11 -0.95 11.44
CA MET A 288 -8.69 -1.60 12.61
C MET A 288 -8.00 -2.94 12.87
N THR A 289 -8.15 -3.48 14.07
CA THR A 289 -7.64 -4.81 14.42
C THR A 289 -8.36 -5.86 13.57
N ASN A 290 -7.60 -6.77 12.95
CA ASN A 290 -8.18 -7.90 12.23
C ASN A 290 -8.69 -8.96 13.23
N TRP A 291 -9.97 -9.33 13.14
CA TRP A 291 -10.57 -10.35 14.00
C TRP A 291 -10.00 -11.75 13.75
N SER A 292 -9.49 -12.00 12.53
CA SER A 292 -8.84 -13.24 12.13
C SER A 292 -7.41 -12.92 11.65
N PRO A 293 -6.47 -12.68 12.58
CA PRO A 293 -5.13 -12.25 12.24
C PRO A 293 -4.35 -13.35 11.52
N ILE A 294 -3.50 -12.95 10.57
CA ILE A 294 -2.61 -13.85 9.81
C ILE A 294 -1.19 -13.73 10.36
N TRP A 295 -0.79 -12.52 10.74
CA TRP A 295 0.43 -12.21 11.47
C TRP A 295 0.10 -11.52 12.80
N PRO A 296 1.06 -11.43 13.74
CA PRO A 296 0.79 -10.76 15.02
C PRO A 296 0.48 -9.27 14.81
N ASP A 297 -0.43 -8.71 15.60
CA ASP A 297 -0.98 -7.35 15.46
C ASP A 297 -1.51 -7.01 14.06
N HIS A 298 -2.00 -8.01 13.32
CA HIS A 298 -2.56 -7.81 11.98
C HIS A 298 -3.72 -6.82 12.02
N GLY A 299 -3.56 -5.72 11.30
CA GLY A 299 -4.61 -4.75 11.04
C GLY A 299 -5.12 -4.82 9.61
N ILE A 300 -6.36 -4.42 9.41
CA ILE A 300 -6.98 -4.28 8.10
C ILE A 300 -7.40 -2.82 7.88
N ARG A 301 -7.28 -2.31 6.66
CA ARG A 301 -7.79 -0.99 6.29
C ARG A 301 -9.21 -1.12 5.77
N ILE A 302 -10.11 -0.27 6.26
CA ILE A 302 -11.37 0.04 5.59
C ILE A 302 -11.03 0.96 4.43
N ILE A 303 -11.32 0.54 3.20
CA ILE A 303 -11.45 1.47 2.09
C ILE A 303 -12.90 1.95 2.18
N PRO A 304 -13.17 3.21 2.54
CA PRO A 304 -14.53 3.73 2.68
C PRO A 304 -15.00 4.43 1.41
N GLY A 305 -16.30 4.60 1.25
CA GLY A 305 -16.87 5.66 0.42
C GLY A 305 -17.05 6.93 1.25
N PRO A 306 -17.47 8.05 0.64
CA PRO A 306 -17.45 9.34 1.31
C PRO A 306 -18.60 9.57 2.30
N SER A 307 -19.50 8.61 2.48
CA SER A 307 -20.77 8.89 3.17
C SER A 307 -20.66 8.90 4.69
N SER A 308 -19.75 8.12 5.28
CA SER A 308 -19.54 8.05 6.73
C SER A 308 -19.09 9.40 7.29
N LEU A 309 -19.64 9.82 8.43
CA LEU A 309 -19.05 10.91 9.20
C LEU A 309 -17.71 10.45 9.77
N TRP A 310 -16.68 11.28 9.64
CA TRP A 310 -15.38 11.05 10.26
C TRP A 310 -15.23 11.97 11.45
N LEU A 311 -15.08 11.38 12.63
CA LEU A 311 -14.97 12.07 13.90
C LEU A 311 -13.60 11.79 14.52
N ASP A 312 -13.03 12.76 15.23
CA ASP A 312 -11.88 12.50 16.09
C ASP A 312 -12.30 11.73 17.35
N ALA A 313 -11.33 11.44 18.23
CA ALA A 313 -11.57 10.71 19.47
C ALA A 313 -12.64 11.36 20.38
N SER A 314 -12.83 12.69 20.31
CA SER A 314 -13.78 13.46 21.12
C SER A 314 -15.19 13.52 20.52
N GLY A 315 -15.42 12.87 19.37
CA GLY A 315 -16.69 12.96 18.64
C GLY A 315 -16.83 14.24 17.82
N THR A 316 -15.76 15.04 17.71
CA THR A 316 -15.74 16.24 16.87
C THR A 316 -15.51 15.83 15.42
N ARG A 317 -16.33 16.33 14.50
CA ARG A 317 -16.14 16.05 13.07
C ARG A 317 -14.82 16.63 12.57
N LEU A 318 -14.10 15.84 11.78
CA LEU A 318 -12.88 16.29 11.12
C LEU A 318 -13.14 17.52 10.23
N PRO A 319 -12.09 18.33 9.94
CA PRO A 319 -12.17 19.47 9.04
C PRO A 319 -12.89 19.18 7.72
N THR A 320 -13.44 20.23 7.11
CA THR A 320 -14.33 20.12 5.94
C THR A 320 -13.66 19.55 4.68
N ASN A 321 -12.33 19.49 4.63
CA ASN A 321 -11.57 18.83 3.57
C ASN A 321 -11.13 17.39 3.91
N LEU A 322 -11.47 16.87 5.10
CA LEU A 322 -11.04 15.58 5.63
C LEU A 322 -12.24 14.67 5.93
N PHE A 323 -12.84 14.14 4.87
CA PHE A 323 -13.86 13.09 4.93
C PHE A 323 -13.34 11.80 4.30
N PRO A 324 -13.99 10.64 4.49
CA PRO A 324 -13.44 9.37 4.05
C PRO A 324 -13.17 9.34 2.53
N GLY A 325 -11.98 8.89 2.12
CA GLY A 325 -11.55 8.88 0.71
C GLY A 325 -11.10 10.25 0.14
N SER A 326 -10.81 11.23 1.00
CA SER A 326 -10.25 12.54 0.62
C SER A 326 -8.72 12.55 0.60
N ASP A 327 -8.04 12.95 1.68
CA ASP A 327 -6.58 13.00 1.82
C ASP A 327 -6.13 12.23 3.06
N ASN A 328 -5.56 11.04 2.84
CA ASN A 328 -5.18 10.08 3.89
C ASN A 328 -4.12 10.66 4.83
N LEU A 329 -3.08 11.32 4.27
CA LEU A 329 -1.98 11.82 5.08
C LEU A 329 -2.36 13.10 5.82
N ALA A 330 -3.21 13.94 5.25
CA ALA A 330 -3.76 15.09 5.97
C ALA A 330 -4.68 14.63 7.11
N ALA A 331 -5.51 13.59 6.90
CA ALA A 331 -6.32 12.98 7.96
C ALA A 331 -5.45 12.35 9.06
N LEU A 332 -4.43 11.56 8.69
CA LEU A 332 -3.45 11.00 9.63
C LEU A 332 -2.79 12.11 10.46
N SER A 333 -2.37 13.18 9.80
CA SER A 333 -1.72 14.34 10.38
C SER A 333 -2.63 15.12 11.33
N HIS A 334 -3.93 15.20 11.03
CA HIS A 334 -4.94 15.78 11.92
C HIS A 334 -5.15 14.90 13.15
N ILE A 335 -5.39 13.60 12.95
CA ILE A 335 -5.64 12.62 14.03
C ILE A 335 -4.43 12.51 14.97
N GLY A 336 -3.21 12.45 14.45
CA GLY A 336 -2.02 12.38 15.30
C GLY A 336 -1.81 13.65 16.13
N ARG A 337 -2.30 14.82 15.69
CA ARG A 337 -2.23 16.07 16.45
C ARG A 337 -3.33 16.24 17.50
N THR A 338 -4.40 15.45 17.45
CA THR A 338 -5.38 15.45 18.56
C THR A 338 -4.80 14.84 19.83
N GLY A 339 -3.73 14.05 19.72
CA GLY A 339 -3.03 13.45 20.85
C GLY A 339 -3.63 12.11 21.32
N HIS A 340 -4.76 11.69 20.77
CA HIS A 340 -5.44 10.45 21.16
C HIS A 340 -5.09 9.26 20.27
N GLY A 341 -4.64 9.50 19.03
CA GLY A 341 -4.13 8.46 18.14
C GLY A 341 -5.16 7.51 17.53
N TYR A 342 -6.46 7.82 17.67
CA TYR A 342 -7.56 7.10 17.02
C TYR A 342 -8.67 8.06 16.58
N SER A 343 -9.58 7.57 15.74
CA SER A 343 -10.74 8.32 15.24
C SER A 343 -11.96 7.39 15.09
N TRP A 344 -13.09 7.91 14.65
CA TRP A 344 -14.30 7.13 14.42
C TRP A 344 -14.87 7.36 13.02
N PHE A 345 -15.30 6.29 12.37
CA PHE A 345 -16.38 6.40 11.41
C PHE A 345 -17.72 6.25 12.10
N LEU A 346 -18.68 7.11 11.78
CA LEU A 346 -20.10 6.97 12.14
C LEU A 346 -20.93 6.89 10.86
N LEU A 347 -21.71 5.82 10.74
CA LEU A 347 -22.50 5.49 9.57
C LEU A 347 -23.72 4.62 9.95
N ASN A 348 -24.40 4.06 8.94
CA ASN A 348 -25.47 3.10 9.13
C ASN A 348 -25.26 1.87 8.22
N GLN A 349 -26.12 0.87 8.37
CA GLN A 349 -26.04 -0.39 7.63
C GLN A 349 -26.05 -0.21 6.12
N THR A 350 -26.88 0.71 5.60
CA THR A 350 -26.96 0.97 4.15
C THR A 350 -25.62 1.47 3.59
N ILE A 351 -24.93 2.34 4.32
CA ILE A 351 -23.59 2.81 3.94
C ILE A 351 -22.58 1.67 4.05
N ALA A 352 -22.59 0.90 5.13
CA ALA A 352 -21.65 -0.20 5.33
C ALA A 352 -21.75 -1.23 4.19
N ASP A 353 -22.98 -1.66 3.88
CA ASP A 353 -23.25 -2.64 2.82
C ASP A 353 -22.78 -2.16 1.44
N LYS A 354 -22.88 -0.86 1.17
CA LYS A 354 -22.58 -0.29 -0.14
C LYS A 354 -21.13 0.16 -0.32
N GLU A 355 -20.54 0.74 0.73
CA GLU A 355 -19.32 1.52 0.61
C GLU A 355 -18.09 0.86 1.26
N PHE A 356 -18.26 -0.10 2.17
CA PHE A 356 -17.11 -0.72 2.81
C PHE A 356 -16.48 -1.80 1.94
N ILE A 357 -15.17 -1.70 1.75
CA ILE A 357 -14.34 -2.76 1.16
C ILE A 357 -13.08 -2.85 2.02
N PHE A 358 -12.58 -4.06 2.26
CA PHE A 358 -11.33 -4.25 2.99
C PHE A 358 -10.16 -4.44 2.02
N SER A 359 -8.99 -3.89 2.35
CA SER A 359 -7.87 -3.76 1.41
C SER A 359 -7.12 -5.06 1.08
N GLY A 360 -7.34 -6.13 1.85
CA GLY A 360 -6.65 -7.41 1.67
C GLY A 360 -7.28 -8.27 0.57
N SER A 361 -6.46 -8.90 -0.27
CA SER A 361 -6.92 -9.83 -1.32
C SER A 361 -7.76 -10.98 -0.74
N GLU A 362 -7.40 -11.44 0.46
CA GLU A 362 -8.07 -12.49 1.22
C GLU A 362 -9.50 -12.11 1.65
N GLN A 363 -9.78 -10.81 1.78
CA GLN A 363 -11.11 -10.29 2.08
C GLN A 363 -11.98 -10.12 0.83
N ASN A 364 -11.42 -10.34 -0.37
CA ASN A 364 -12.09 -10.13 -1.66
C ASN A 364 -12.06 -11.39 -2.55
N PRO A 365 -12.58 -12.54 -2.07
CA PRO A 365 -12.52 -13.80 -2.80
C PRO A 365 -13.26 -13.76 -4.13
N ASP A 366 -14.23 -12.86 -4.31
CA ASP A 366 -14.95 -12.67 -5.58
C ASP A 366 -14.03 -12.20 -6.71
N LEU A 367 -13.11 -11.29 -6.39
CA LEU A 367 -12.10 -10.76 -7.32
C LEU A 367 -10.89 -11.68 -7.40
N THR A 368 -10.40 -12.15 -6.26
CA THR A 368 -9.19 -12.96 -6.15
C THR A 368 -9.37 -14.33 -6.84
N ASP A 369 -10.53 -14.98 -6.67
CA ASP A 369 -10.81 -16.28 -7.30
C ASP A 369 -11.28 -16.17 -8.76
N LYS A 370 -11.31 -14.95 -9.32
CA LYS A 370 -11.77 -14.68 -10.70
C LYS A 370 -13.16 -15.23 -11.00
N SER A 371 -14.09 -15.09 -10.06
CA SER A 371 -15.43 -15.66 -10.19
C SER A 371 -16.48 -14.61 -10.53
N PHE A 372 -16.90 -14.58 -11.80
CA PHE A 372 -18.00 -13.72 -12.25
C PHE A 372 -19.32 -14.00 -11.52
N ARG A 373 -19.56 -15.24 -11.06
CA ARG A 373 -20.74 -15.60 -10.25
C ARG A 373 -20.68 -14.96 -8.86
N LYS A 374 -19.52 -15.00 -8.19
CA LYS A 374 -19.32 -14.33 -6.89
C LYS A 374 -19.42 -12.80 -7.04
N LEU A 375 -18.89 -12.25 -8.13
CA LEU A 375 -18.97 -10.81 -8.45
C LEU A 375 -20.42 -10.36 -8.71
N ALA A 376 -21.21 -11.14 -9.46
CA ALA A 376 -22.63 -10.84 -9.68
C ALA A 376 -23.46 -10.91 -8.38
N GLY A 377 -23.03 -11.72 -7.40
CA GLY A 377 -23.62 -11.77 -6.07
C GLY A 377 -23.51 -10.45 -5.28
N LYS A 378 -22.54 -9.59 -5.56
CA LYS A 378 -22.45 -8.23 -4.95
C LYS A 378 -23.59 -7.29 -5.37
N LEU A 379 -24.35 -7.63 -6.40
CA LEU A 379 -25.56 -6.90 -6.80
C LEU A 379 -26.81 -7.38 -6.05
N SER A 380 -26.73 -8.47 -5.29
CA SER A 380 -27.83 -8.93 -4.43
C SER A 380 -27.88 -8.12 -3.14
N PRO A 381 -29.06 -7.78 -2.61
CA PRO A 381 -29.19 -7.01 -1.38
C PRO A 381 -28.55 -7.74 -0.19
N GLY A 382 -27.76 -7.02 0.62
CA GLY A 382 -27.26 -7.48 1.91
C GLY A 382 -25.76 -7.28 2.14
N THR A 383 -25.37 -7.40 3.40
CA THR A 383 -23.99 -7.21 3.89
C THR A 383 -23.04 -8.24 3.32
N HIS A 384 -21.90 -7.77 2.78
CA HIS A 384 -20.83 -8.66 2.32
C HIS A 384 -20.32 -9.54 3.48
N VAL A 385 -20.01 -10.81 3.19
CA VAL A 385 -19.59 -11.80 4.21
C VAL A 385 -18.42 -11.31 5.08
N ALA A 386 -17.44 -10.64 4.47
CA ALA A 386 -16.31 -10.08 5.20
C ALA A 386 -16.77 -8.97 6.17
N ILE A 387 -17.63 -8.05 5.72
CA ILE A 387 -18.14 -6.97 6.57
C ILE A 387 -18.93 -7.57 7.74
N ARG A 388 -19.82 -8.54 7.47
CA ARG A 388 -20.60 -9.22 8.51
C ARG A 388 -19.70 -9.90 9.54
N ALA A 389 -18.65 -10.60 9.10
CA ALA A 389 -17.71 -11.24 10.02
C ALA A 389 -17.02 -10.22 10.96
N PHE A 390 -16.68 -9.03 10.46
CA PHE A 390 -16.14 -7.94 11.27
C PHE A 390 -17.18 -7.32 12.21
N MET A 391 -18.43 -7.16 11.77
CA MET A 391 -19.51 -6.73 12.65
C MET A 391 -19.76 -7.71 13.80
N ASP A 392 -19.68 -9.02 13.51
CA ASP A 392 -19.99 -10.07 14.48
C ASP A 392 -18.83 -10.35 15.46
N ASN A 393 -17.56 -10.15 15.04
CA ASN A 393 -16.38 -10.60 15.79
C ASN A 393 -15.34 -9.48 16.03
N GLY A 394 -15.46 -8.34 15.34
CA GLY A 394 -14.49 -7.27 15.38
C GLY A 394 -14.59 -6.48 16.68
N ILE A 395 -13.45 -6.31 17.36
CA ILE A 395 -13.39 -5.60 18.64
C ILE A 395 -13.56 -4.08 18.51
N ASP A 396 -13.38 -3.53 17.30
CA ASP A 396 -13.40 -2.08 17.07
C ASP A 396 -14.79 -1.55 16.60
N TRP A 397 -15.85 -2.37 16.67
CA TRP A 397 -17.18 -2.05 16.13
C TRP A 397 -18.21 -1.82 17.24
N CYS A 398 -18.96 -0.72 17.13
CA CYS A 398 -20.14 -0.42 17.93
C CYS A 398 -21.37 -0.42 17.01
N ILE A 399 -22.45 -1.11 17.41
CA ILE A 399 -23.66 -1.25 16.61
C ILE A 399 -24.87 -1.07 17.54
N ALA A 400 -25.75 -0.13 17.18
CA ALA A 400 -26.92 0.17 17.99
C ALA A 400 -28.08 0.69 17.12
N GLU A 401 -29.31 0.53 17.63
CA GLU A 401 -30.52 1.00 16.97
C GLU A 401 -30.73 2.52 17.11
N ASN A 402 -30.08 3.16 18.08
CA ASN A 402 -30.17 4.60 18.30
C ASN A 402 -28.82 5.20 18.70
N LEU A 403 -28.74 6.53 18.56
CA LEU A 403 -27.48 7.26 18.74
C LEU A 403 -26.99 7.27 20.19
N ASP A 404 -27.88 7.29 21.18
CA ASP A 404 -27.47 7.39 22.59
C ASP A 404 -26.79 6.09 23.04
N ASP A 405 -27.38 4.94 22.68
CA ASP A 405 -26.78 3.62 22.90
C ASP A 405 -25.48 3.44 22.11
N LEU A 406 -25.41 3.97 20.88
CA LEU A 406 -24.18 3.94 20.08
C LEU A 406 -23.06 4.71 20.77
N VAL A 407 -23.35 5.92 21.26
CA VAL A 407 -22.37 6.77 21.96
C VAL A 407 -21.92 6.12 23.26
N GLN A 408 -22.82 5.47 24.00
CA GLN A 408 -22.43 4.70 25.18
C GLN A 408 -21.42 3.60 24.82
N GLN A 409 -21.70 2.80 23.77
CA GLN A 409 -20.75 1.78 23.30
C GLN A 409 -19.42 2.37 22.83
N MET A 410 -19.44 3.53 22.15
CA MET A 410 -18.21 4.22 21.72
C MET A 410 -17.35 4.64 22.91
N ASN A 411 -17.97 5.18 23.97
CA ASN A 411 -17.29 5.57 25.20
C ASN A 411 -16.76 4.35 25.98
N ASP A 412 -17.52 3.25 26.02
CA ASP A 412 -17.11 2.00 26.68
C ASP A 412 -15.92 1.33 25.97
N LEU A 413 -15.83 1.46 24.65
CA LEU A 413 -14.76 0.90 23.83
C LEU A 413 -13.49 1.78 23.80
N ALA A 414 -13.62 3.06 24.13
CA ALA A 414 -12.50 4.00 24.14
C ALA A 414 -11.50 3.68 25.27
N PRO A 415 -10.22 4.05 25.14
CA PRO A 415 -9.25 3.96 26.23
C PRO A 415 -9.71 4.72 27.47
N ALA A 416 -9.27 4.29 28.66
CA ALA A 416 -9.73 4.88 29.92
C ALA A 416 -9.37 6.38 30.08
N ASP A 417 -8.34 6.87 29.39
CA ASP A 417 -7.90 8.27 29.37
C ASP A 417 -8.46 9.08 28.17
N ALA A 418 -9.34 8.48 27.39
CA ALA A 418 -9.94 9.11 26.22
C ALA A 418 -10.98 10.17 26.60
N PRO A 419 -11.21 11.17 25.72
CA PRO A 419 -12.30 12.11 25.90
C PRO A 419 -13.65 11.40 25.79
N SER A 420 -14.57 11.71 26.71
CA SER A 420 -15.96 11.25 26.66
C SER A 420 -16.72 11.98 25.55
N ILE A 421 -17.45 11.23 24.74
CA ILE A 421 -18.34 11.75 23.71
C ILE A 421 -19.70 12.00 24.35
N GLU A 422 -20.18 13.23 24.27
CA GLU A 422 -21.50 13.61 24.78
C GLU A 422 -22.59 13.34 23.73
N PRO A 423 -23.63 12.52 24.02
CA PRO A 423 -24.64 12.14 23.03
C PRO A 423 -25.34 13.34 22.37
N ALA A 424 -25.67 14.38 23.15
CA ALA A 424 -26.35 15.58 22.63
C ALA A 424 -25.46 16.40 21.66
N ALA A 425 -24.16 16.46 21.93
CA ALA A 425 -23.21 17.15 21.06
C ALA A 425 -23.06 16.40 19.73
N LEU A 426 -22.90 15.08 19.79
CA LEU A 426 -22.80 14.27 18.57
C LEU A 426 -24.10 14.29 17.76
N ARG A 427 -25.27 14.25 18.43
CA ARG A 427 -26.57 14.40 17.78
C ARG A 427 -26.66 15.66 16.95
N THR A 428 -26.21 16.79 17.51
CA THR A 428 -26.19 18.08 16.79
C THR A 428 -25.35 17.99 15.52
N VAL A 429 -24.16 17.37 15.58
CA VAL A 429 -23.29 17.16 14.41
C VAL A 429 -23.97 16.33 13.32
N VAL A 430 -24.65 15.25 13.71
CA VAL A 430 -25.35 14.36 12.77
C VAL A 430 -26.58 15.07 12.15
N GLU A 431 -27.40 15.73 12.97
CA GLU A 431 -28.60 16.44 12.51
C GLU A 431 -28.25 17.64 11.61
N ASP A 432 -27.16 18.37 11.91
CA ASP A 432 -26.68 19.46 11.07
C ASP A 432 -26.33 18.95 9.67
N ARG A 433 -25.59 17.83 9.55
CA ARG A 433 -25.29 17.19 8.27
C ARG A 433 -26.57 16.71 7.57
N ASP A 434 -27.43 15.98 8.29
CA ASP A 434 -28.64 15.36 7.73
C ASP A 434 -29.66 16.39 7.24
N SER A 435 -29.72 17.56 7.88
CA SER A 435 -30.56 18.69 7.44
C SER A 435 -30.19 19.19 6.03
N GLN A 436 -28.95 18.98 5.60
CA GLN A 436 -28.43 19.43 4.30
C GLN A 436 -28.82 18.50 3.14
N LEU A 437 -29.49 17.39 3.42
CA LEU A 437 -29.92 16.43 2.40
C LEU A 437 -31.30 16.73 1.81
N ASN A 438 -32.11 17.57 2.47
CA ASN A 438 -33.49 17.86 2.07
C ASN A 438 -33.58 18.66 0.75
N ASN A 439 -32.50 19.30 0.32
CA ASN A 439 -32.43 20.10 -0.91
C ASN A 439 -31.37 19.56 -1.87
N PRO A 440 -31.49 19.79 -3.19
CA PRO A 440 -30.47 19.38 -4.16
C PRO A 440 -29.13 20.15 -4.04
N PHE A 441 -29.13 21.29 -3.35
CA PHE A 441 -27.95 22.06 -2.95
C PHE A 441 -27.68 21.89 -1.45
N SER A 442 -26.45 22.12 -1.02
CA SER A 442 -26.03 21.96 0.37
C SER A 442 -24.88 22.93 0.68
N LYS A 443 -24.82 23.43 1.92
CA LYS A 443 -23.63 24.15 2.43
C LYS A 443 -22.57 23.19 2.98
N ASP A 444 -22.98 21.97 3.34
CA ASP A 444 -22.07 20.92 3.79
C ASP A 444 -21.31 20.34 2.59
N ILE A 445 -19.99 20.44 2.66
CA ILE A 445 -19.10 20.05 1.57
C ILE A 445 -19.02 18.54 1.40
N GLN A 446 -19.17 17.74 2.45
CA GLN A 446 -19.20 16.28 2.34
C GLN A 446 -20.47 15.85 1.60
N VAL A 447 -21.62 16.45 1.91
CA VAL A 447 -22.88 16.20 1.17
C VAL A 447 -22.73 16.56 -0.32
N ASN A 448 -22.11 17.71 -0.62
CA ASN A 448 -21.80 18.09 -2.00
C ASN A 448 -20.84 17.11 -2.68
N TYR A 449 -19.87 16.59 -1.91
CA TYR A 449 -18.90 15.62 -2.39
C TYR A 449 -19.54 14.27 -2.71
N ILE A 450 -20.42 13.74 -1.85
CA ILE A 450 -21.18 12.50 -2.11
C ILE A 450 -21.97 12.62 -3.43
N ARG A 451 -22.61 13.78 -3.66
CA ARG A 451 -23.33 14.05 -4.92
C ARG A 451 -22.40 14.06 -6.12
N THR A 452 -21.25 14.73 -5.99
CA THR A 452 -20.20 14.76 -7.03
C THR A 452 -19.65 13.37 -7.33
N ALA A 453 -19.38 12.57 -6.30
CA ALA A 453 -18.90 11.20 -6.43
C ALA A 453 -19.89 10.37 -7.25
N ARG A 454 -21.18 10.45 -6.93
CA ARG A 454 -22.25 9.78 -7.70
C ARG A 454 -22.47 10.33 -9.11
N GLY A 455 -21.91 11.49 -9.45
CA GLY A 455 -21.84 11.97 -10.83
C GLY A 455 -20.94 11.10 -11.71
N PHE A 456 -19.96 10.43 -11.12
CA PHE A 456 -19.13 9.44 -11.81
C PHE A 456 -19.81 8.06 -11.81
N LEU A 457 -19.94 7.47 -13.00
CA LEU A 457 -20.66 6.21 -13.18
C LEU A 457 -20.09 5.05 -12.35
N GLY A 458 -18.76 4.96 -12.25
CA GLY A 458 -18.08 3.94 -11.45
C GLY A 458 -18.49 4.01 -9.99
N ASP A 459 -18.42 5.20 -9.39
CA ASP A 459 -18.77 5.38 -7.98
C ASP A 459 -20.26 5.18 -7.73
N ARG A 460 -21.13 5.70 -8.60
CA ARG A 460 -22.58 5.55 -8.47
C ARG A 460 -23.03 4.10 -8.41
N ILE A 461 -22.40 3.24 -9.22
CA ILE A 461 -22.76 1.83 -9.32
C ILE A 461 -22.06 1.02 -8.23
N VAL A 462 -20.76 1.24 -8.02
CA VAL A 462 -19.92 0.31 -7.27
C VAL A 462 -19.67 0.78 -5.84
N ARG A 463 -19.61 2.10 -5.59
CA ARG A 463 -18.85 2.61 -4.44
C ARG A 463 -19.60 3.53 -3.48
N CYS A 464 -20.54 4.32 -3.95
CA CYS A 464 -21.13 5.42 -3.18
C CYS A 464 -22.64 5.22 -3.03
N ALA A 465 -23.10 5.13 -1.78
CA ALA A 465 -24.49 5.04 -1.39
C ALA A 465 -25.29 6.28 -1.85
N PRO A 466 -26.57 6.13 -2.22
CA PRO A 466 -27.45 7.28 -2.39
C PRO A 466 -27.44 8.15 -1.12
N PRO A 467 -27.39 9.50 -1.22
CA PRO A 467 -27.42 10.35 -0.05
C PRO A 467 -28.71 10.15 0.73
N HIS A 468 -28.60 9.87 2.02
CA HIS A 468 -29.70 9.70 2.97
C HIS A 468 -29.25 10.14 4.36
N LYS A 469 -30.23 10.40 5.23
CA LYS A 469 -29.97 10.81 6.61
C LYS A 469 -29.40 9.64 7.38
N LEU A 470 -28.38 9.89 8.21
CA LEU A 470 -27.79 8.87 9.05
C LEU A 470 -28.79 8.37 10.10
N LEU A 471 -29.61 9.27 10.65
CA LEU A 471 -30.63 8.95 11.67
C LEU A 471 -31.98 8.48 11.09
N ASP A 472 -32.01 8.03 9.84
CA ASP A 472 -33.23 7.42 9.27
C ASP A 472 -33.23 5.92 9.57
N ASP A 473 -34.18 5.49 10.41
CA ASP A 473 -34.34 4.10 10.86
C ASP A 473 -34.46 3.09 9.70
N ALA A 474 -34.94 3.52 8.53
CA ALA A 474 -35.03 2.66 7.35
C ALA A 474 -33.66 2.21 6.81
N HIS A 475 -32.59 2.89 7.24
CA HIS A 475 -31.21 2.62 6.83
C HIS A 475 -30.34 1.99 7.93
N GLY A 476 -30.91 1.80 9.12
CA GLY A 476 -30.24 1.27 10.31
C GLY A 476 -29.88 -0.23 10.25
N PRO A 477 -29.21 -0.75 11.30
CA PRO A 477 -28.79 -0.05 12.52
C PRO A 477 -27.69 1.00 12.28
N LEU A 478 -27.44 1.85 13.29
CA LEU A 478 -26.28 2.75 13.31
C LEU A 478 -25.03 1.96 13.65
N ILE A 479 -23.91 2.38 13.06
CA ILE A 479 -22.61 1.73 13.21
C ILE A 479 -21.56 2.81 13.48
N ALA A 480 -20.71 2.57 14.47
CA ALA A 480 -19.48 3.31 14.67
C ALA A 480 -18.29 2.35 14.66
N VAL A 481 -17.18 2.74 14.02
CA VAL A 481 -15.96 1.93 13.96
C VAL A 481 -14.79 2.75 14.48
N ARG A 482 -14.10 2.23 15.51
CA ARG A 482 -12.89 2.83 16.07
C ARG A 482 -11.72 2.58 15.12
N LEU A 483 -11.15 3.65 14.58
CA LEU A 483 -10.07 3.58 13.61
C LEU A 483 -8.73 3.84 14.28
N LYS A 484 -7.75 2.99 13.97
CA LYS A 484 -6.34 3.06 14.39
C LYS A 484 -5.46 3.35 13.20
N VAL A 485 -4.26 3.86 13.46
CA VAL A 485 -3.26 3.99 12.40
C VAL A 485 -2.73 2.61 12.01
N LEU A 486 -2.86 2.29 10.73
CA LEU A 486 -2.33 1.08 10.11
C LEU A 486 -0.99 1.37 9.43
N THR A 487 0.07 0.72 9.91
CA THR A 487 1.37 0.78 9.25
C THR A 487 1.29 0.08 7.90
N ARG A 488 1.87 0.69 6.87
CA ARG A 488 1.81 0.12 5.51
C ARG A 488 3.10 0.24 4.73
N LYS A 489 3.54 1.46 4.36
CA LYS A 489 4.69 1.67 3.47
C LYS A 489 5.69 2.67 4.00
N THR A 490 6.94 2.47 3.60
CA THR A 490 7.95 3.53 3.55
C THR A 490 8.04 4.11 2.16
N LEU A 491 8.01 5.44 2.05
CA LEU A 491 8.21 6.15 0.79
C LEU A 491 9.68 6.47 0.56
N GLY A 492 10.43 6.72 1.65
CA GLY A 492 11.89 6.82 1.63
C GLY A 492 12.61 5.48 1.48
N GLY A 493 13.93 5.52 1.29
CA GLY A 493 14.75 4.31 1.26
C GLY A 493 16.14 4.53 0.69
N ILE A 494 16.71 3.46 0.12
CA ILE A 494 18.02 3.46 -0.53
C ILE A 494 17.95 4.36 -1.77
N GLU A 495 18.87 5.32 -1.87
CA GLU A 495 18.98 6.20 -3.03
C GLU A 495 19.59 5.45 -4.22
N THR A 496 18.97 5.59 -5.39
CA THR A 496 19.41 4.93 -6.62
C THR A 496 19.36 5.85 -7.83
N ASP A 497 20.24 5.63 -8.80
CA ASP A 497 20.05 6.17 -10.16
C ASP A 497 18.88 5.49 -10.89
N LEU A 498 18.64 5.82 -12.17
CA LEU A 498 17.53 5.26 -12.98
C LEU A 498 17.74 3.80 -13.42
N ASP A 499 18.98 3.30 -13.39
CA ASP A 499 19.28 1.88 -13.61
C ASP A 499 19.14 1.08 -12.30
N GLY A 500 18.88 1.77 -11.19
CA GLY A 500 18.70 1.24 -9.85
C GLY A 500 20.00 0.89 -9.15
N GLN A 501 21.14 1.44 -9.60
CA GLN A 501 22.41 1.34 -8.90
C GLN A 501 22.33 2.14 -7.60
N CYS A 502 22.71 1.52 -6.48
CA CYS A 502 22.73 2.21 -5.19
C CYS A 502 23.83 3.28 -5.19
N LEU A 503 23.52 4.44 -4.62
CA LEU A 503 24.46 5.56 -4.57
C LEU A 503 25.08 5.71 -3.18
N THR A 504 26.30 6.23 -3.14
CA THR A 504 26.94 6.75 -1.93
C THR A 504 26.36 8.12 -1.55
N ASP A 505 26.70 8.63 -0.37
CA ASP A 505 26.37 9.99 0.07
C ASP A 505 26.96 11.09 -0.82
N THR A 506 28.02 10.77 -1.56
CA THR A 506 28.64 11.61 -2.59
C THR A 506 28.01 11.48 -3.98
N GLY A 507 26.93 10.69 -4.11
CA GLY A 507 26.20 10.48 -5.36
C GLY A 507 26.92 9.58 -6.38
N GLN A 508 27.95 8.84 -5.95
CA GLN A 508 28.65 7.89 -6.82
C GLN A 508 27.97 6.51 -6.76
N PRO A 509 27.82 5.79 -7.88
CA PRO A 509 27.31 4.43 -7.85
C PRO A 509 28.23 3.48 -7.07
N ILE A 510 27.63 2.59 -6.28
CA ILE A 510 28.32 1.50 -5.59
C ILE A 510 28.39 0.31 -6.55
N PRO A 511 29.57 -0.05 -7.08
CA PRO A 511 29.66 -1.07 -8.10
C PRO A 511 29.12 -2.42 -7.62
N GLY A 512 28.23 -3.02 -8.40
CA GLY A 512 27.65 -4.33 -8.09
C GLY A 512 26.48 -4.31 -7.11
N LEU A 513 26.06 -3.15 -6.60
CA LEU A 513 24.92 -3.03 -5.70
C LEU A 513 23.74 -2.29 -6.36
N TYR A 514 22.57 -2.92 -6.30
CA TYR A 514 21.33 -2.38 -6.84
C TYR A 514 20.20 -2.49 -5.81
N ALA A 515 19.17 -1.68 -5.96
CA ALA A 515 17.96 -1.78 -5.14
C ALA A 515 16.70 -1.45 -5.95
N CYS A 516 15.57 -2.07 -5.59
CA CYS A 516 14.28 -1.79 -6.23
C CYS A 516 13.10 -2.01 -5.27
N GLY A 517 11.92 -1.56 -5.70
CA GLY A 517 10.71 -1.62 -4.90
C GLY A 517 10.80 -0.76 -3.63
N GLU A 518 10.02 -1.12 -2.62
CA GLU A 518 9.88 -0.32 -1.40
C GLU A 518 11.20 -0.10 -0.63
N ALA A 519 12.18 -1.01 -0.76
CA ALA A 519 13.51 -0.84 -0.15
C ALA A 519 14.27 0.38 -0.71
N ALA A 520 14.01 0.74 -1.96
CA ALA A 520 14.58 1.90 -2.65
C ALA A 520 13.60 3.08 -2.71
N GLY A 521 12.59 3.15 -1.82
CA GLY A 521 11.52 4.15 -1.92
C GLY A 521 10.75 4.07 -3.25
N PHE A 522 10.63 2.86 -3.81
CA PHE A 522 10.13 2.53 -5.15
C PHE A 522 10.96 3.07 -6.32
N GLY A 523 12.11 3.68 -6.04
CA GLY A 523 13.04 4.29 -6.98
C GLY A 523 13.61 5.57 -6.40
N GLY A 524 14.94 5.74 -6.45
CA GLY A 524 15.62 6.97 -6.03
C GLY A 524 15.53 7.27 -4.54
N GLY A 525 15.06 6.32 -3.72
CA GLY A 525 14.84 6.52 -2.30
C GLY A 525 13.65 7.41 -1.97
N GLY A 526 12.69 7.59 -2.88
CA GLY A 526 11.61 8.54 -2.61
C GLY A 526 10.63 8.85 -3.72
N MET A 527 10.43 8.00 -4.74
CA MET A 527 9.76 8.44 -5.97
C MET A 527 8.40 9.13 -5.76
N HIS A 528 7.67 8.80 -4.69
CA HIS A 528 6.36 9.40 -4.38
C HIS A 528 6.43 10.74 -3.64
N GLY A 529 7.62 11.24 -3.30
CA GLY A 529 7.78 12.41 -2.45
C GLY A 529 7.14 12.20 -1.07
N LYS A 530 6.39 13.19 -0.60
CA LYS A 530 5.73 13.22 0.71
C LYS A 530 4.36 12.57 0.72
N ASN A 531 3.68 12.45 -0.42
CA ASN A 531 2.32 11.96 -0.51
C ASN A 531 2.09 11.23 -1.85
N ALA A 532 1.74 9.95 -1.80
CA ALA A 532 1.60 9.09 -2.96
C ALA A 532 0.22 9.25 -3.63
N LEU A 533 0.02 8.60 -4.78
CA LEU A 533 -1.31 8.46 -5.40
C LEU A 533 -1.74 7.00 -5.33
N GLU A 534 -3.03 6.75 -5.12
CA GLU A 534 -3.53 5.37 -5.03
C GLU A 534 -3.25 4.57 -6.32
N GLY A 535 -2.82 3.32 -6.15
CA GLY A 535 -2.48 2.40 -7.24
C GLY A 535 -1.03 2.49 -7.75
N THR A 536 -0.19 3.35 -7.18
CA THR A 536 1.19 3.53 -7.66
C THR A 536 2.18 2.54 -7.04
N PHE A 537 1.90 1.97 -5.88
CA PHE A 537 2.88 1.12 -5.16
C PHE A 537 3.22 -0.19 -5.91
N LEU A 538 2.22 -0.95 -6.36
CA LEU A 538 2.46 -2.16 -7.14
C LEU A 538 3.13 -1.83 -8.48
N GLY A 539 2.63 -0.80 -9.16
CA GLY A 539 3.24 -0.28 -10.38
C GLY A 539 4.69 0.12 -10.17
N GLY A 540 5.03 0.76 -9.04
CA GLY A 540 6.37 1.20 -8.68
C GLY A 540 7.33 0.03 -8.43
N CYS A 541 6.84 -1.04 -7.77
CA CYS A 541 7.61 -2.29 -7.66
C CYS A 541 7.89 -2.90 -9.03
N ILE A 542 6.90 -2.92 -9.93
CA ILE A 542 7.06 -3.43 -11.30
C ILE A 542 8.03 -2.55 -12.09
N HIS A 543 7.89 -1.22 -12.00
CA HIS A 543 8.70 -0.26 -12.74
C HIS A 543 10.17 -0.35 -12.33
N SER A 544 10.48 -0.14 -11.04
CA SER A 544 11.86 -0.19 -10.54
C SER A 544 12.48 -1.57 -10.70
N GLY A 545 11.73 -2.65 -10.42
CA GLY A 545 12.20 -4.02 -10.64
C GLY A 545 12.52 -4.27 -12.11
N LYS A 546 11.68 -3.79 -13.03
CA LYS A 546 11.90 -3.93 -14.47
C LYS A 546 13.16 -3.21 -14.93
N ARG A 547 13.33 -1.93 -14.55
CA ARG A 547 14.51 -1.13 -14.93
C ARG A 547 15.80 -1.77 -14.40
N VAL A 548 15.82 -2.22 -13.15
CA VAL A 548 16.96 -2.96 -12.56
C VAL A 548 17.24 -4.25 -13.33
N GLY A 549 16.22 -5.06 -13.61
CA GLY A 549 16.40 -6.30 -14.35
C GLY A 549 16.90 -6.10 -15.78
N GLU A 550 16.47 -5.04 -16.46
CA GLU A 550 16.98 -4.64 -17.78
C GLU A 550 18.43 -4.19 -17.73
N ALA A 551 18.80 -3.35 -16.76
CA ALA A 551 20.18 -2.93 -16.53
C ALA A 551 21.11 -4.12 -16.25
N LEU A 552 20.65 -5.07 -15.42
CA LEU A 552 21.38 -6.31 -15.14
C LEU A 552 21.45 -7.26 -16.34
N GLY A 553 20.43 -7.27 -17.18
CA GLY A 553 20.45 -7.98 -18.46
C GLY A 553 21.55 -7.47 -19.40
N ALA A 554 21.77 -6.15 -19.41
CA ALA A 554 22.86 -5.51 -20.15
C ALA A 554 24.23 -5.62 -19.44
N PHE A 555 24.25 -5.97 -18.15
CA PHE A 555 25.46 -6.05 -17.33
C PHE A 555 26.37 -7.21 -17.78
N GLY A 556 27.49 -6.90 -18.43
CA GLY A 556 28.52 -7.85 -18.82
C GLY A 556 28.25 -8.56 -20.15
N HIS A 557 28.68 -7.90 -21.23
CA HIS A 557 29.69 -8.46 -22.14
C HIS A 557 31.07 -8.07 -21.63
#